data_AF-A0A9D6PMW6-F1
#
_entry.id   AF-A0A9D6PMW6-F1
#
_cell.length_a   1.000
_cell.length_b   1.000
_cell.length_c   1.000
_cell.angle_alpha   90.00
_cell.angle_beta   90.00
_cell.angle_gamma   90.00
#
_symmetry.space_group_name_H-M   'P 1'
#
loop_
_entity.id
_entity.type
_entity.pdbx_description
1 polymer ?
#
loop_
_entity_poly.entity_id
_entity_poly.type
_entity_poly.pdbx_seq_one_letter_code
_entity_poly.pdbx_strand_id
1 'polypeptide(L)'
;MHVFRKANVLAIFSDRTSGDLSFFDVSRPSTFENWITLTTKLGLQSYLPFFLSQTHKDCIVDVSPGTAPGNQGSADAITVSEHRFPIGVFSADCLPVLIAGKKVLGAVHASWKNSRLGISGKIVNHLTEKFGESAGDLNIFMGPCIGQCCLELGEEVMHQIITDDQSFSACSSKGKKWHLDLRALNVIQCIQSGASIG
;
A
#
# COMPACT_ATOMS: atom_id res chain seq x y z
N MET A 1 -1.87 6.85 -15.74
CA MET A 1 -1.36 6.77 -14.36
C MET A 1 -2.21 7.68 -13.49
N HIS A 2 -2.18 7.53 -12.18
CA HIS A 2 -2.86 8.44 -11.24
C HIS A 2 -1.82 9.17 -10.41
N VAL A 3 -1.87 10.50 -10.41
CA VAL A 3 -0.93 11.36 -9.68
C VAL A 3 -1.72 12.23 -8.71
N PHE A 4 -1.34 12.18 -7.44
CA PHE A 4 -1.92 12.97 -6.37
C PHE A 4 -0.85 13.90 -5.81
N ARG A 5 -1.19 15.20 -5.73
CA ARG A 5 -0.36 16.23 -5.12
C ARG A 5 -1.12 16.84 -3.96
N LYS A 6 -0.57 16.71 -2.75
CA LYS A 6 -1.15 17.31 -1.55
C LYS A 6 -0.03 17.88 -0.70
N ALA A 7 -0.04 19.20 -0.50
CA ALA A 7 1.06 19.93 0.14
C ALA A 7 2.42 19.57 -0.50
N ASN A 8 3.37 19.06 0.29
CA ASN A 8 4.69 18.61 -0.12
C ASN A 8 4.75 17.11 -0.48
N VAL A 9 3.60 16.42 -0.56
CA VAL A 9 3.52 14.99 -0.85
C VAL A 9 3.13 14.77 -2.32
N LEU A 10 3.88 13.89 -2.97
CA LEU A 10 3.59 13.36 -4.30
C LEU A 10 3.34 11.85 -4.18
N ALA A 11 2.10 11.43 -4.39
CA ALA A 11 1.72 10.02 -4.43
C ALA A 11 1.34 9.64 -5.86
N ILE A 12 1.89 8.53 -6.35
CA ILE A 12 1.73 8.09 -7.75
C ILE A 12 1.35 6.62 -7.77
N PHE A 13 0.34 6.30 -8.57
CA PHE A 13 0.02 4.93 -8.96
C PHE A 13 0.24 4.82 -10.47
N SER A 14 1.32 4.12 -10.85
CA SER A 14 1.62 3.81 -12.24
C SER A 14 0.56 2.91 -12.86
N ASP A 15 0.48 2.91 -14.18
CA ASP A 15 -0.29 1.92 -14.94
C ASP A 15 0.61 1.19 -15.94
N ARG A 16 0.02 0.36 -16.78
CA ARG A 16 0.75 -0.44 -17.78
C ARG A 16 1.49 0.41 -18.83
N THR A 17 1.14 1.69 -18.99
CA THR A 17 1.83 2.60 -19.94
C THR A 17 3.19 3.05 -19.41
N SER A 18 3.45 2.88 -18.11
CA SER A 18 4.75 3.12 -17.50
C SER A 18 5.75 1.98 -17.69
N GLY A 19 5.36 0.90 -18.38
CA GLY A 19 6.15 -0.32 -18.47
C GLY A 19 6.13 -1.13 -17.17
N ASP A 20 7.01 -2.13 -17.10
CA ASP A 20 7.20 -2.92 -15.89
C ASP A 20 8.08 -2.15 -14.90
N LEU A 21 7.58 -1.97 -13.67
CA LEU A 21 8.28 -1.32 -12.57
C LEU A 21 8.55 -2.29 -11.42
N SER A 22 8.38 -3.60 -11.65
CA SER A 22 8.53 -4.66 -10.66
C SER A 22 9.99 -4.87 -10.27
N PHE A 23 10.53 -4.04 -9.38
CA PHE A 23 11.91 -4.20 -8.90
C PHE A 23 12.16 -5.48 -8.10
N PHE A 24 11.11 -6.22 -7.74
CA PHE A 24 11.25 -7.55 -7.13
C PHE A 24 11.65 -8.63 -8.15
N ASP A 25 11.41 -8.43 -9.45
CA ASP A 25 11.90 -9.29 -10.53
C ASP A 25 13.09 -8.61 -11.22
N VAL A 26 14.26 -8.72 -10.58
CA VAL A 26 15.53 -8.13 -11.06
C VAL A 26 16.06 -8.77 -12.34
N SER A 27 15.41 -9.83 -12.85
CA SER A 27 15.81 -10.50 -14.10
C SER A 27 15.43 -9.69 -15.35
N ARG A 28 14.62 -8.64 -15.21
CA ARG A 28 14.12 -7.79 -16.29
C ARG A 28 14.94 -6.49 -16.39
N PRO A 29 15.82 -6.34 -17.39
CA PRO A 29 16.68 -5.16 -17.53
C PRO A 29 15.90 -3.85 -17.69
N SER A 30 14.70 -3.92 -18.26
CA SER A 30 13.87 -2.74 -18.59
C SER A 30 13.27 -2.04 -17.37
N THR A 31 13.24 -2.67 -16.18
CA THR A 31 12.63 -2.09 -14.98
C THR A 31 13.30 -0.76 -14.59
N PHE A 32 14.63 -0.72 -14.63
CA PHE A 32 15.38 0.49 -14.28
C PHE A 32 15.21 1.61 -15.31
N GLU A 33 15.18 1.26 -16.60
CA GLU A 33 14.94 2.22 -17.69
C GLU A 33 13.52 2.81 -17.63
N ASN A 34 12.52 1.98 -17.34
CA ASN A 34 11.14 2.40 -17.13
C ASN A 34 11.03 3.35 -15.95
N TRP A 35 11.73 3.07 -14.85
CA TRP A 35 11.78 3.94 -13.68
C TRP A 35 12.43 5.29 -13.96
N ILE A 36 13.58 5.31 -14.64
CA ILE A 36 14.23 6.57 -15.06
C ILE A 36 13.29 7.36 -15.96
N THR A 37 12.65 6.69 -16.93
CA THR A 37 11.70 7.32 -17.84
C THR A 37 10.52 7.94 -17.08
N LEU A 38 9.95 7.22 -16.11
CA LEU A 38 8.84 7.69 -15.30
C LEU A 38 9.25 8.91 -14.45
N THR A 39 10.34 8.80 -13.70
CA THR A 39 10.82 9.87 -12.82
C THR A 39 11.19 11.13 -13.61
N THR A 40 11.86 10.97 -14.75
CA THR A 40 12.20 12.08 -15.65
C THR A 40 10.94 12.78 -16.19
N LYS A 41 9.94 12.02 -16.64
CA LYS A 41 8.65 12.58 -17.10
C LYS A 41 7.93 13.38 -16.00
N LEU A 42 8.15 13.04 -14.74
CA LEU A 42 7.57 13.70 -13.58
C LEU A 42 8.42 14.86 -13.04
N GLY A 43 9.59 15.13 -13.64
CA GLY A 43 10.53 16.14 -13.17
C GLY A 43 11.18 15.78 -11.83
N LEU A 44 11.25 14.49 -11.50
CA LEU A 44 11.85 13.98 -10.26
C LEU A 44 13.28 13.53 -10.51
N GLN A 45 14.11 13.63 -9.47
CA GLN A 45 15.39 12.93 -9.46
C GLN A 45 15.16 11.42 -9.49
N SER A 46 15.91 10.72 -10.33
CA SER A 46 15.78 9.27 -10.55
C SER A 46 16.44 8.44 -9.46
N TYR A 47 16.22 8.79 -8.19
CA TYR A 47 16.62 7.92 -7.09
C TYR A 47 15.86 6.60 -7.12
N LEU A 48 16.52 5.51 -6.78
CA LEU A 48 15.83 4.24 -6.55
C LEU A 48 14.85 4.40 -5.37
N PRO A 49 13.71 3.70 -5.40
CA PRO A 49 12.81 3.68 -4.27
C PRO A 49 13.26 2.68 -3.21
N PHE A 50 12.83 2.88 -1.97
CA PHE A 50 12.73 1.81 -0.98
C PHE A 50 11.53 0.92 -1.31
N PHE A 51 11.74 -0.39 -1.34
CA PHE A 51 10.68 -1.37 -1.62
C PHE A 51 10.95 -2.69 -0.87
N LEU A 52 10.02 -3.64 -1.00
CA LEU A 52 10.05 -4.92 -0.28
C LEU A 52 9.86 -6.11 -1.21
N SER A 53 10.36 -7.26 -0.76
CA SER A 53 9.92 -8.57 -1.23
C SER A 53 8.58 -8.92 -0.56
N GLN A 54 7.46 -8.64 -1.24
CA GLN A 54 6.11 -8.82 -0.70
C GLN A 54 5.74 -10.28 -0.48
N THR A 55 5.26 -10.62 0.72
CA THR A 55 5.01 -12.01 1.14
C THR A 55 3.56 -12.31 1.52
N HIS A 56 2.66 -11.34 1.38
CA HIS A 56 1.26 -11.42 1.80
C HIS A 56 1.11 -11.71 3.31
N LYS A 57 2.08 -11.26 4.11
CA LYS A 57 2.04 -11.20 5.57
C LYS A 57 1.72 -9.77 6.01
N ASP A 58 1.75 -9.51 7.31
CA ASP A 58 1.42 -8.23 7.94
C ASP A 58 2.63 -7.55 8.59
N CYS A 59 3.84 -7.97 8.25
CA CYS A 59 5.07 -7.40 8.78
C CYS A 59 5.30 -5.97 8.24
N ILE A 60 5.75 -5.09 9.13
CA ILE A 60 6.16 -3.70 8.83
C ILE A 60 7.67 -3.59 8.98
N VAL A 61 8.34 -2.97 8.00
CA VAL A 61 9.78 -2.67 8.04
C VAL A 61 9.97 -1.17 8.14
N ASP A 62 10.77 -0.73 9.10
CA ASP A 62 11.20 0.66 9.22
C ASP A 62 12.59 0.82 8.64
N VAL A 63 12.74 1.73 7.67
CA VAL A 63 14.03 2.03 7.07
C VAL A 63 14.86 2.86 8.05
N SER A 64 15.97 2.29 8.52
CA SER A 64 16.93 3.00 9.38
C SER A 64 17.58 4.18 8.65
N PRO A 65 17.89 5.29 9.35
CA PRO A 65 18.67 6.39 8.78
C PRO A 65 19.99 5.92 8.15
N GLY A 66 20.34 6.47 6.99
CA GLY A 66 21.56 6.12 6.27
C GLY A 66 21.46 4.85 5.42
N THR A 67 20.34 4.13 5.44
CA THR A 67 20.12 2.97 4.57
C THR A 67 20.04 3.38 3.09
N ALA A 68 20.70 2.64 2.22
CA ALA A 68 20.65 2.87 0.78
C ALA A 68 19.29 2.43 0.18
N PRO A 69 18.75 3.17 -0.81
CA PRO A 69 17.51 2.79 -1.48
C PRO A 69 17.63 1.43 -2.19
N GLY A 70 16.50 0.74 -2.31
CA GLY A 70 16.42 -0.61 -2.85
C GLY A 70 15.55 -1.53 -1.99
N ASN A 71 15.72 -2.84 -2.17
CA ASN A 71 14.97 -3.86 -1.43
C ASN A 71 15.39 -3.89 0.05
N GLN A 72 14.41 -3.73 0.96
CA GLN A 72 14.60 -3.71 2.41
C GLN A 72 14.24 -5.03 3.09
N GLY A 73 14.06 -6.10 2.30
CA GLY A 73 13.78 -7.45 2.80
C GLY A 73 12.31 -7.85 2.63
N SER A 74 11.90 -8.87 3.38
CA SER A 74 10.58 -9.51 3.23
C SER A 74 9.56 -8.94 4.21
N ALA A 75 8.59 -8.19 3.69
CA ALA A 75 7.47 -7.62 4.43
C ALA A 75 6.40 -7.14 3.44
N ASP A 76 5.31 -6.59 3.95
CA ASP A 76 4.22 -6.07 3.11
C ASP A 76 3.89 -4.60 3.43
N ALA A 77 4.58 -4.01 4.39
CA ALA A 77 4.51 -2.59 4.71
C ALA A 77 5.91 -2.06 5.03
N ILE A 78 6.21 -0.86 4.56
CA ILE A 78 7.49 -0.18 4.78
C ILE A 78 7.25 1.26 5.23
N THR A 79 8.08 1.77 6.15
CA THR A 79 8.07 3.18 6.56
C THR A 79 9.45 3.81 6.46
N VAL A 80 9.48 5.13 6.27
CA VAL A 80 10.71 5.92 6.27
C VAL A 80 10.46 7.30 6.88
N SER A 81 11.31 7.71 7.83
CA SER A 81 11.24 9.03 8.48
C SER A 81 12.10 10.11 7.80
N GLU A 82 12.82 9.77 6.74
CA GLU A 82 13.61 10.70 5.94
C GLU A 82 13.13 10.75 4.48
N HIS A 83 12.61 11.89 4.05
CA HIS A 83 11.93 12.06 2.76
C HIS A 83 12.84 12.23 1.54
N ARG A 84 14.09 11.75 1.59
CA ARG A 84 15.05 11.96 0.48
C ARG A 84 14.85 10.99 -0.67
N PHE A 85 14.28 9.82 -0.40
CA PHE A 85 14.08 8.77 -1.39
C PHE A 85 12.61 8.39 -1.50
N PRO A 86 12.14 7.99 -2.69
CA PRO A 86 10.79 7.47 -2.85
C PRO A 86 10.62 6.14 -2.10
N ILE A 87 9.38 5.81 -1.76
CA ILE A 87 8.97 4.54 -1.17
C ILE A 87 7.87 3.95 -2.03
N GLY A 88 7.83 2.62 -2.17
CA GLY A 88 6.85 1.98 -3.03
C GLY A 88 6.56 0.52 -2.69
N VAL A 89 5.43 0.07 -3.21
CA VAL A 89 5.00 -1.32 -3.24
C VAL A 89 4.53 -1.65 -4.65
N PHE A 90 4.62 -2.92 -5.03
CA PHE A 90 4.18 -3.41 -6.32
C PHE A 90 2.80 -4.04 -6.18
N SER A 91 1.96 -3.94 -7.21
CA SER A 91 0.68 -4.61 -7.18
C SER A 91 0.21 -4.99 -8.57
N ALA A 92 -0.38 -6.19 -8.65
CA ALA A 92 -1.31 -6.60 -9.67
C ALA A 92 -2.50 -7.22 -8.89
N ASP A 93 -3.66 -6.56 -8.94
CA ASP A 93 -4.91 -6.86 -8.23
C ASP A 93 -4.97 -6.55 -6.72
N CYS A 94 -3.87 -6.66 -5.97
CA CYS A 94 -3.85 -6.24 -4.57
C CYS A 94 -4.01 -4.70 -4.43
N LEU A 95 -4.35 -4.21 -3.24
CA LEU A 95 -4.51 -2.79 -2.98
C LEU A 95 -3.17 -2.16 -2.54
N PRO A 96 -2.57 -1.26 -3.34
CA PRO A 96 -1.46 -0.44 -2.87
C PRO A 96 -2.01 0.75 -2.06
N VAL A 97 -1.51 0.92 -0.84
CA VAL A 97 -1.86 2.05 0.04
C VAL A 97 -0.59 2.85 0.32
N LEU A 98 -0.61 4.15 0.02
CA LEU A 98 0.47 5.09 0.33
C LEU A 98 0.00 6.01 1.45
N ILE A 99 0.85 6.26 2.43
CA ILE A 99 0.54 7.07 3.60
C ILE A 99 1.64 8.12 3.77
N ALA A 100 1.26 9.37 4.03
CA ALA A 100 2.20 10.43 4.34
C ALA A 100 1.76 11.20 5.59
N GLY A 101 2.59 11.14 6.63
CA GLY A 101 2.53 12.01 7.80
C GLY A 101 3.39 13.27 7.63
N LYS A 102 3.61 14.00 8.73
CA LYS A 102 4.43 15.22 8.74
C LYS A 102 5.91 14.94 8.53
N LYS A 103 6.41 13.82 9.06
CA LYS A 103 7.83 13.44 9.03
C LYS A 103 8.07 12.00 8.59
N VAL A 104 7.03 11.27 8.20
CA VAL A 104 7.14 9.85 7.84
C VAL A 104 6.30 9.53 6.61
N LEU A 105 6.81 8.63 5.78
CA LEU A 105 6.07 8.00 4.69
C LEU A 105 5.86 6.53 5.00
N GLY A 106 4.74 5.98 4.55
CA GLY A 106 4.42 4.56 4.58
C GLY A 106 3.94 4.07 3.21
N ALA A 107 4.26 2.84 2.87
CA ALA A 107 3.67 2.15 1.73
C ALA A 107 3.27 0.73 2.13
N VAL A 108 2.09 0.29 1.74
CA VAL A 108 1.50 -0.99 2.12
C VAL A 108 0.96 -1.72 0.90
N HIS A 109 1.36 -2.98 0.79
CA HIS A 109 0.77 -3.97 -0.09
C HIS A 109 -0.35 -4.71 0.65
N ALA A 110 -1.60 -4.30 0.41
CA ALA A 110 -2.78 -4.91 1.02
C ALA A 110 -3.41 -5.93 0.08
N SER A 111 -3.08 -7.20 0.26
CA SER A 111 -3.77 -8.35 -0.34
C SER A 111 -4.94 -8.79 0.53
N TRP A 112 -5.82 -9.68 0.05
CA TRP A 112 -6.87 -10.24 0.93
C TRP A 112 -6.27 -10.99 2.15
N LYS A 113 -5.10 -11.63 2.00
CA LYS A 113 -4.47 -12.46 3.03
C LYS A 113 -3.95 -11.67 4.23
N ASN A 114 -3.47 -10.45 4.01
CA ASN A 114 -2.98 -9.57 5.07
C ASN A 114 -3.96 -8.44 5.41
N SER A 115 -4.90 -8.12 4.51
CA SER A 115 -6.05 -7.27 4.87
C SER A 115 -6.90 -7.95 5.95
N ARG A 116 -7.11 -9.27 5.91
CA ARG A 116 -7.76 -9.98 7.04
C ARG A 116 -7.00 -9.85 8.37
N LEU A 117 -5.70 -9.52 8.31
CA LEU A 117 -4.85 -9.31 9.49
C LEU A 117 -4.77 -7.83 9.89
N GLY A 118 -5.52 -6.94 9.25
CA GLY A 118 -5.60 -5.53 9.62
C GLY A 118 -4.40 -4.68 9.17
N ILE A 119 -3.68 -5.06 8.10
CA ILE A 119 -2.40 -4.40 7.74
C ILE A 119 -2.51 -2.87 7.56
N SER A 120 -3.62 -2.37 7.01
CA SER A 120 -3.84 -0.93 6.85
C SER A 120 -4.08 -0.20 8.18
N GLY A 121 -4.76 -0.83 9.14
CA GLY A 121 -4.88 -0.28 10.49
C GLY A 121 -3.56 -0.35 11.26
N LYS A 122 -2.84 -1.48 11.13
CA LYS A 122 -1.52 -1.68 11.74
C LYS A 122 -0.51 -0.62 11.33
N ILE A 123 -0.46 -0.24 10.05
CA ILE A 123 0.45 0.81 9.62
C ILE A 123 0.04 2.18 10.19
N VAL A 124 -1.25 2.49 10.31
CA VAL A 124 -1.72 3.75 10.92
C VAL A 124 -1.28 3.79 12.39
N ASN A 125 -1.58 2.74 13.15
CA ASN A 125 -1.16 2.64 14.56
C ASN A 125 0.35 2.74 14.69
N HIS A 126 1.10 2.01 13.88
CA HIS A 126 2.56 2.04 13.89
C HIS A 126 3.12 3.44 13.63
N LEU A 127 2.56 4.18 12.67
CA LEU A 127 2.96 5.56 12.40
C LEU A 127 2.67 6.48 13.59
N THR A 128 1.54 6.30 14.28
CA THR A 128 1.16 7.10 15.44
C THR A 128 2.02 6.76 16.68
N GLU A 129 2.20 5.48 16.99
CA GLU A 129 2.88 4.99 18.18
C GLU A 129 4.39 5.21 18.10
N LYS A 130 5.00 4.91 16.94
CA LYS A 130 6.45 4.98 16.77
C LYS A 130 6.96 6.36 16.40
N PHE A 131 6.23 7.08 15.53
CA PHE A 131 6.69 8.35 14.97
C PHE A 131 5.94 9.57 15.53
N GLY A 132 4.92 9.35 16.38
CA GLY A 132 4.16 10.43 17.01
C GLY A 132 3.28 11.21 16.03
N GLU A 133 2.94 10.60 14.88
CA GLU A 133 1.99 11.20 13.94
C GLU A 133 0.57 11.20 14.54
N SER A 134 -0.24 12.18 14.15
CA SER A 134 -1.68 12.17 14.45
C SER A 134 -2.41 11.38 13.36
N ALA A 135 -3.16 10.35 13.71
CA ALA A 135 -3.87 9.51 12.74
C ALA A 135 -4.78 10.34 11.82
N GLY A 136 -5.48 11.33 12.37
CA GLY A 136 -6.35 12.24 11.63
C GLY A 136 -5.61 13.19 10.67
N ASP A 137 -4.31 13.39 10.87
CA ASP A 137 -3.47 14.24 10.00
C ASP A 137 -2.79 13.43 8.87
N LEU A 138 -2.86 12.10 8.90
CA LEU A 138 -2.25 11.24 7.89
C LEU A 138 -2.95 11.40 6.54
N ASN A 139 -2.17 11.60 5.48
CA ASN A 139 -2.67 11.59 4.12
C ASN A 139 -2.60 10.16 3.59
N ILE A 140 -3.75 9.53 3.39
CA ILE A 140 -3.86 8.15 2.91
C ILE A 140 -4.35 8.15 1.46
N PHE A 141 -3.58 7.53 0.58
CA PHE A 141 -3.90 7.37 -0.83
C PHE A 141 -4.04 5.88 -1.14
N MET A 142 -5.19 5.50 -1.72
CA MET A 142 -5.47 4.10 -2.07
C MET A 142 -5.52 3.95 -3.59
N GLY A 143 -4.56 3.21 -4.15
CA GLY A 143 -4.42 3.04 -5.59
C GLY A 143 -5.38 2.02 -6.19
N PRO A 144 -5.32 1.76 -7.50
CA PRO A 144 -6.17 0.80 -8.18
C PRO A 144 -5.95 -0.64 -7.63
N CYS A 145 -7.03 -1.40 -7.54
CA CYS A 145 -7.04 -2.80 -7.09
C CYS A 145 -8.18 -3.55 -7.77
N ILE A 146 -8.23 -4.87 -7.59
CA ILE A 146 -9.39 -5.66 -7.99
C ILE A 146 -10.65 -5.15 -7.28
N GLY A 147 -11.75 -5.01 -8.02
CA GLY A 147 -13.03 -4.57 -7.47
C GLY A 147 -13.83 -5.70 -6.85
N GLN A 148 -14.78 -5.36 -5.99
CA GLN A 148 -15.73 -6.31 -5.38
C GLN A 148 -16.46 -7.16 -6.44
N CYS A 149 -16.74 -6.60 -7.61
CA CYS A 149 -17.36 -7.32 -8.72
C CYS A 149 -16.56 -8.54 -9.21
N CYS A 150 -15.25 -8.57 -8.99
CA CYS A 150 -14.34 -9.59 -9.52
C CYS A 150 -13.64 -10.42 -8.43
N LEU A 151 -13.46 -9.89 -7.22
CA LEU A 151 -12.76 -10.61 -6.15
C LEU A 151 -13.68 -11.62 -5.46
N GLU A 152 -13.77 -12.81 -6.03
CA GLU A 152 -14.50 -13.95 -5.48
C GLU A 152 -13.61 -14.75 -4.52
N LEU A 153 -14.12 -15.02 -3.31
CA LEU A 153 -13.46 -15.82 -2.30
C LEU A 153 -14.38 -16.96 -1.84
N GLY A 154 -13.77 -18.08 -1.44
CA GLY A 154 -14.51 -19.20 -0.86
C GLY A 154 -15.05 -18.87 0.53
N GLU A 155 -16.14 -19.52 0.93
CA GLU A 155 -16.80 -19.33 2.23
C GLU A 155 -15.83 -19.46 3.41
N GLU A 156 -14.93 -20.44 3.37
CA GLU A 156 -13.89 -20.66 4.41
C GLU A 156 -12.92 -19.48 4.56
N VAL A 157 -12.65 -18.76 3.47
CA VAL A 157 -11.82 -17.55 3.51
C VAL A 157 -12.61 -16.38 4.06
N MET A 158 -13.89 -16.28 3.72
CA MET A 158 -14.76 -15.20 4.19
C MET A 158 -15.01 -15.28 5.69
N HIS A 159 -15.14 -16.47 6.27
CA HIS A 159 -15.23 -16.64 7.72
C HIS A 159 -13.97 -16.15 8.47
N GLN A 160 -12.81 -16.07 7.79
CA GLN A 160 -11.60 -15.51 8.37
C GLN A 160 -11.50 -13.99 8.22
N ILE A 161 -12.35 -13.38 7.39
CA ILE A 161 -12.38 -11.94 7.12
C ILE A 161 -13.52 -11.28 7.89
N ILE A 162 -14.70 -11.90 7.88
CA ILE A 162 -15.91 -11.43 8.54
C ILE A 162 -15.79 -11.82 10.02
N THR A 163 -15.16 -10.96 10.80
CA THR A 163 -15.00 -11.15 12.26
C THR A 163 -15.93 -10.25 13.06
N ASP A 164 -16.52 -9.24 12.43
CA ASP A 164 -17.43 -8.26 13.02
C ASP A 164 -18.36 -7.62 11.96
N ASP A 165 -19.29 -6.79 12.39
CA ASP A 165 -20.25 -6.10 11.50
C ASP A 165 -19.55 -5.14 10.51
N GLN A 166 -18.40 -4.58 10.89
CA GLN A 166 -17.70 -3.62 10.05
C GLN A 166 -16.98 -4.33 8.90
N SER A 167 -16.23 -5.39 9.17
CA SER A 167 -15.65 -6.27 8.15
C SER A 167 -16.72 -6.91 7.26
N PHE A 168 -17.90 -7.25 7.81
CA PHE A 168 -19.04 -7.70 7.03
C PHE A 168 -19.48 -6.66 5.98
N SER A 169 -19.45 -5.36 6.30
CA SER A 169 -19.87 -4.30 5.38
C SER A 169 -18.99 -4.18 4.12
N ALA A 170 -17.76 -4.72 4.15
CA ALA A 170 -16.89 -4.82 2.98
C ALA A 170 -17.18 -6.06 2.11
N CYS A 171 -18.15 -6.89 2.49
CA CYS A 171 -18.44 -8.17 1.85
C CYS A 171 -19.82 -8.15 1.20
N SER A 172 -19.99 -8.91 0.12
CA SER A 172 -21.30 -9.17 -0.46
C SER A 172 -21.42 -10.62 -0.90
N SER A 173 -22.64 -11.17 -0.83
CA SER A 173 -22.94 -12.49 -1.38
C SER A 173 -23.86 -12.36 -2.60
N LYS A 174 -23.52 -13.11 -3.65
CA LYS A 174 -24.37 -13.26 -4.85
C LYS A 174 -24.60 -14.75 -5.07
N GLY A 175 -25.72 -15.25 -4.55
CA GLY A 175 -26.01 -16.68 -4.52
C GLY A 175 -25.05 -17.41 -3.59
N LYS A 176 -24.29 -18.39 -4.12
CA LYS A 176 -23.29 -19.16 -3.36
C LYS A 176 -21.89 -18.54 -3.36
N LYS A 177 -21.72 -17.40 -4.03
CA LYS A 177 -20.41 -16.76 -4.21
C LYS A 177 -20.28 -15.56 -3.28
N TRP A 178 -19.13 -15.46 -2.64
CA TRP A 178 -18.78 -14.32 -1.81
C TRP A 178 -17.79 -13.42 -2.51
N HIS A 179 -17.99 -12.12 -2.32
CA HIS A 179 -17.23 -11.07 -2.96
C HIS A 179 -16.69 -10.12 -1.90
N LEU A 180 -15.38 -9.87 -1.93
CA LEU A 180 -14.72 -8.94 -1.02
C LEU A 180 -14.44 -7.59 -1.72
N ASP A 181 -14.88 -6.51 -1.10
CA ASP A 181 -14.37 -5.17 -1.41
C ASP A 181 -13.08 -4.94 -0.62
N LEU A 182 -11.96 -5.20 -1.27
CA LEU A 182 -10.63 -5.05 -0.68
C LEU A 182 -10.35 -3.61 -0.26
N ARG A 183 -10.86 -2.62 -1.00
CA ARG A 183 -10.69 -1.21 -0.67
C ARG A 183 -11.51 -0.84 0.56
N ALA A 184 -12.79 -1.22 0.59
CA ALA A 184 -13.66 -0.91 1.71
C ALA A 184 -13.12 -1.51 3.02
N LEU A 185 -12.64 -2.76 2.99
CA LEU A 185 -12.05 -3.39 4.18
C LEU A 185 -10.86 -2.58 4.72
N ASN A 186 -9.94 -2.15 3.86
CA ASN A 186 -8.77 -1.37 4.29
C ASN A 186 -9.14 0.06 4.69
N VAL A 187 -10.17 0.66 4.09
CA VAL A 187 -10.76 1.95 4.52
C VAL A 187 -11.27 1.87 5.95
N ILE A 188 -12.04 0.83 6.26
CA ILE A 188 -12.59 0.60 7.59
C ILE A 188 -11.46 0.47 8.62
N GLN A 189 -10.43 -0.30 8.30
CA GLN A 189 -9.27 -0.49 9.20
C GLN A 189 -8.53 0.81 9.50
N CYS A 190 -8.34 1.66 8.50
CA CYS A 190 -7.74 2.99 8.70
C CYS A 190 -8.63 3.85 9.62
N ILE A 191 -9.95 3.88 9.38
CA ILE A 191 -10.90 4.67 10.19
C ILE A 191 -10.96 4.16 11.64
N GLN A 192 -11.01 2.84 11.84
CA GLN A 192 -10.96 2.22 13.17
C GLN A 192 -9.66 2.58 13.92
N SER A 193 -8.58 2.83 13.19
CA SER A 193 -7.29 3.28 13.73
C SER A 193 -7.19 4.80 13.90
N GLY A 194 -8.31 5.52 13.76
CA GLY A 194 -8.40 6.97 13.97
C GLY A 194 -8.02 7.83 12.77
N ALA A 195 -7.77 7.24 11.60
CA ALA A 195 -7.48 8.02 10.41
C ALA A 195 -8.74 8.69 9.85
N SER A 196 -8.57 9.91 9.35
CA SER A 196 -9.60 10.60 8.57
C SER A 196 -9.41 10.30 7.09
N ILE A 197 -10.41 9.69 6.44
CA ILE A 197 -10.39 9.46 5.00
C ILE A 197 -11.26 10.52 4.34
N GLY A 198 -10.67 11.31 3.45
CA GLY A 198 -11.31 12.41 2.73
C GLY A 198 -10.92 12.44 1.26
#